data_AF-A0A7S1AA56-F1
#
_entry.id   AF-A0A7S1AA56-F1
#
_cell.length_a   1.000
_cell.length_b   1.000
_cell.length_c   1.000
_cell.angle_alpha   90.00
_cell.angle_beta   90.00
_cell.angle_gamma   90.00
#
_symmetry.space_group_name_H-M   'P 1'
#
loop_
_entity.id
_entity.type
_entity.pdbx_description
1 polymer ?
#
loop_
_entity_poly.entity_id
_entity_poly.type
_entity_poly.pdbx_seq_one_letter_code
_entity_poly.pdbx_strand_id
1 'polypeptide(L)'
;FWFLQATDELFVAGDEGISTYYVITGRMMYIQSPDMSVFFTDKIVDVFPKTWLCEPCLCMHWIHVGTAVASDPCQILGVRPDGVIKAMSKHRVIGAITREYYIHFHKRTTAAMPPKASWPTDVEIPFTDYASIVVAMRPELQVIISMSALKHLGLSSRGYSVFQRLAVTRMRRELQNQVLDGL
;
A
#
# COMPACT_ATOMS: atom_id res chain seq x y z
N PHE A 1 -17.04 -2.34 -4.93
CA PHE A 1 -16.94 -0.97 -5.45
C PHE A 1 -17.95 -0.12 -4.71
N TRP A 2 -17.59 1.12 -4.43
CA TRP A 2 -18.44 2.14 -3.83
C TRP A 2 -18.51 3.32 -4.78
N PHE A 3 -19.70 3.88 -4.94
CA PHE A 3 -19.94 5.06 -5.75
C PHE A 3 -20.51 6.12 -4.82
N LEU A 4 -19.71 7.16 -4.59
CA LEU A 4 -20.04 8.23 -3.66
C LEU A 4 -20.40 9.48 -4.46
N GLN A 5 -21.42 10.20 -4.04
CA GLN A 5 -21.69 11.57 -4.48
C GLN A 5 -20.84 12.56 -3.67
N ALA A 6 -20.77 13.81 -4.14
CA ALA A 6 -20.16 14.86 -3.34
C ALA A 6 -20.88 14.95 -1.98
N THR A 7 -20.10 15.18 -0.93
CA THR A 7 -20.50 15.20 0.49
C THR A 7 -20.81 13.84 1.14
N ASP A 8 -20.83 12.73 0.38
CA ASP A 8 -20.95 11.40 0.99
C ASP A 8 -19.68 11.06 1.79
N GLU A 9 -19.88 10.46 2.96
CA GLU A 9 -18.79 9.96 3.80
C GLU A 9 -18.43 8.52 3.40
N LEU A 10 -17.14 8.24 3.22
CA LEU A 10 -16.65 6.88 3.00
C LEU A 10 -16.47 6.15 4.34
N PHE A 11 -15.95 6.85 5.33
CA PHE A 11 -15.81 6.41 6.73
C PHE A 11 -15.61 7.62 7.63
N VAL A 12 -15.91 7.44 8.92
CA VAL A 12 -15.85 8.48 9.95
C VAL A 12 -14.80 8.13 11.00
N ALA A 13 -14.16 9.15 11.58
CA ALA A 13 -13.23 8.96 12.68
C ALA A 13 -13.89 8.23 13.86
N GLY A 14 -13.16 7.29 14.46
CA GLY A 14 -13.63 6.47 15.59
C GLY A 14 -14.30 5.16 15.18
N ASP A 15 -14.71 5.00 13.92
CA ASP A 15 -15.30 3.76 13.43
C ASP A 15 -14.23 2.67 13.18
N GLU A 16 -14.65 1.41 13.34
CA GLU A 16 -13.84 0.25 12.98
C GLU A 16 -13.66 0.14 11.47
N GLY A 17 -12.40 0.05 11.05
CA GLY A 17 -12.01 -0.09 9.66
C GLY A 17 -12.22 -1.49 9.12
N ILE A 18 -13.24 -1.65 8.27
CA ILE A 18 -13.61 -2.95 7.68
C ILE A 18 -12.94 -3.23 6.33
N SER A 19 -12.29 -2.25 5.73
CA SER A 19 -11.69 -2.32 4.39
C SER A 19 -10.61 -1.27 4.20
N THR A 20 -9.63 -1.58 3.33
CA THR A 20 -8.81 -0.55 2.69
C THR A 20 -9.52 -0.06 1.44
N TYR A 21 -9.26 1.15 0.99
CA TYR A 21 -9.91 1.78 -0.14
C TYR A 21 -8.89 2.35 -1.12
N TYR A 22 -9.18 2.26 -2.41
CA TYR A 22 -8.40 2.83 -3.48
C TYR A 22 -9.28 3.76 -4.32
N VAL A 23 -8.87 5.03 -4.43
CA VAL A 23 -9.59 6.03 -5.20
C VAL A 23 -9.33 5.79 -6.69
N ILE A 24 -10.34 5.36 -7.45
CA ILE A 24 -10.19 5.14 -8.89
C ILE A 24 -10.39 6.46 -9.63
N THR A 25 -11.48 7.16 -9.32
CA THR A 25 -11.85 8.46 -9.90
C THR A 25 -12.47 9.39 -8.85
N GLY A 26 -12.52 10.68 -9.15
CA GLY A 26 -13.01 11.73 -8.25
C GLY A 26 -11.96 12.22 -7.27
N ARG A 27 -12.36 13.07 -6.32
CA ARG A 27 -11.50 13.61 -5.26
C ARG A 27 -12.19 13.46 -3.92
N MET A 28 -11.40 13.23 -2.88
CA MET A 28 -11.89 13.17 -1.51
C MET A 28 -11.11 14.16 -0.64
N MET A 29 -11.73 14.60 0.44
CA MET A 29 -11.09 15.30 1.54
C MET A 29 -10.99 14.35 2.72
N TYR A 30 -9.80 14.29 3.33
CA TYR A 30 -9.58 13.60 4.59
C TYR A 30 -9.39 14.64 5.70
N ILE A 31 -10.19 14.53 6.76
CA ILE A 31 -10.29 15.51 7.85
C ILE A 31 -9.89 14.82 9.15
N GLN A 32 -8.89 15.36 9.85
CA GLN A 32 -8.53 14.94 11.20
C GLN A 32 -8.82 16.07 12.18
N SER A 33 -9.73 15.81 13.13
CA SER A 33 -10.12 16.81 14.13
C SER A 33 -9.30 16.73 15.42
N PRO A 34 -9.15 17.87 16.13
CA PRO A 34 -8.45 17.97 17.43
C PRO A 34 -8.96 17.00 18.50
N ASP A 35 -10.27 16.74 18.54
CA ASP A 35 -10.87 15.92 19.60
C ASP A 35 -10.33 14.48 19.64
N MET A 36 -9.74 14.03 18.52
CA MET A 36 -9.16 12.71 18.34
C MET A 36 -7.66 12.77 18.00
N SER A 37 -7.01 13.93 18.08
CA SER A 37 -5.62 14.12 17.68
C SER A 37 -4.86 15.13 18.53
N VAL A 38 -3.52 15.15 18.40
CA VAL A 38 -2.66 16.13 19.09
C VAL A 38 -2.68 17.53 18.44
N PHE A 39 -3.54 17.76 17.44
CA PHE A 39 -3.61 19.03 16.71
C PHE A 39 -4.59 20.00 17.38
N PHE A 40 -4.31 21.30 17.31
CA PHE A 40 -5.19 22.35 17.83
C PHE A 40 -6.23 22.82 16.81
N THR A 41 -6.08 22.44 15.54
CA THR A 41 -6.98 22.77 14.43
C THR A 41 -7.20 21.56 13.55
N ASP A 42 -8.32 21.52 12.84
CA ASP A 42 -8.57 20.49 11.84
C ASP A 42 -7.44 20.46 10.80
N LYS A 43 -6.92 19.26 10.54
CA LYS A 43 -6.00 19.01 9.43
C LYS A 43 -6.79 18.42 8.27
N ILE A 44 -6.84 19.15 7.16
CA ILE A 44 -7.50 18.73 5.93
C ILE A 44 -6.44 18.32 4.91
N VAL A 45 -6.60 17.14 4.31
CA VAL A 45 -5.72 16.59 3.28
C VAL A 45 -6.55 16.21 2.06
N ASP A 46 -6.22 16.76 0.89
CA ASP A 46 -6.83 16.33 -0.37
C ASP A 46 -6.30 14.95 -0.78
N VAL A 47 -7.22 14.05 -1.10
CA VAL A 47 -6.93 12.69 -1.56
C VAL A 47 -7.34 12.58 -3.03
N PHE A 48 -6.34 12.39 -3.87
CA PHE A 48 -6.47 12.32 -5.33
C PHE A 48 -6.68 10.89 -5.83
N PRO A 49 -7.11 10.71 -7.08
CA PRO A 49 -7.13 9.40 -7.72
C PRO A 49 -5.77 8.70 -7.63
N LYS A 50 -5.84 7.37 -7.59
CA LYS A 50 -4.71 6.44 -7.47
C LYS A 50 -4.03 6.43 -6.10
N THR A 51 -4.73 6.92 -5.07
CA THR A 51 -4.27 6.91 -3.69
C THR A 51 -5.00 5.83 -2.89
N TRP A 52 -4.26 5.17 -2.00
CA TRP A 52 -4.80 4.24 -1.02
C TRP A 52 -5.22 4.98 0.25
N LEU A 53 -6.27 4.47 0.89
CA LEU A 53 -6.78 4.90 2.18
C LEU A 53 -6.98 3.66 3.04
N CYS A 54 -6.67 3.75 4.33
CA CYS A 54 -6.93 2.73 5.34
C CYS A 54 -6.23 1.40 5.04
N GLU A 55 -5.03 1.44 4.45
CA GLU A 55 -4.21 0.25 4.22
C GLU A 55 -3.99 -0.63 5.47
N PRO A 56 -3.87 -0.09 6.71
CA PRO A 56 -3.82 -0.91 7.92
C PRO A 56 -4.94 -1.94 8.06
N CYS A 57 -6.14 -1.64 7.58
CA CYS A 57 -7.30 -2.52 7.69
C CYS A 57 -7.03 -3.89 7.05
N LEU A 58 -6.11 -3.99 6.09
CA LEU A 58 -5.73 -5.27 5.48
C LEU A 58 -5.03 -6.24 6.42
N CYS A 59 -4.37 -5.75 7.47
CA CYS A 59 -3.44 -6.55 8.26
C CYS A 59 -3.58 -6.40 9.78
N MET A 60 -4.39 -5.45 10.25
CA MET A 60 -4.65 -5.25 11.68
C MET A 60 -6.05 -4.69 11.90
N HIS A 61 -6.53 -4.82 13.14
CA HIS A 61 -7.72 -4.11 13.58
C HIS A 61 -7.38 -2.62 13.67
N TRP A 62 -8.04 -1.82 12.85
CA TRP A 62 -7.77 -0.41 12.68
C TRP A 62 -9.00 0.40 13.04
N ILE A 63 -8.82 1.48 13.79
CA ILE A 63 -9.86 2.46 14.06
C ILE A 63 -9.51 3.70 13.26
N HIS A 64 -10.45 4.19 12.46
CA HIS A 64 -10.22 5.39 11.65
C HIS A 64 -9.87 6.57 12.55
N VAL A 65 -8.80 7.29 12.20
CA VAL A 65 -8.32 8.45 12.96
C VAL A 65 -8.67 9.78 12.28
N GLY A 66 -9.41 9.71 11.18
CA GLY A 66 -10.03 10.85 10.51
C GLY A 66 -11.26 10.42 9.72
N THR A 67 -11.93 11.39 9.13
CA THR A 67 -13.12 11.21 8.30
C THR A 67 -12.77 11.45 6.84
N ALA A 68 -13.15 10.55 5.95
CA ALA A 68 -12.97 10.72 4.51
C ALA A 68 -14.31 11.04 3.84
N VAL A 69 -14.39 12.21 3.21
CA VAL A 69 -15.59 12.74 2.55
C VAL A 69 -15.31 12.93 1.07
N ALA A 70 -16.23 12.52 0.20
CA ALA A 70 -16.12 12.76 -1.23
C ALA A 70 -16.34 14.25 -1.54
N SER A 71 -15.39 14.87 -2.24
CA SER A 71 -15.51 16.27 -2.69
C SER A 71 -16.25 16.37 -4.01
N ASP A 72 -16.09 15.35 -4.85
CA ASP A 72 -16.75 15.16 -6.14
C ASP A 72 -17.35 13.75 -6.19
N PRO A 73 -18.18 13.41 -7.20
CA PRO A 73 -18.56 12.01 -7.43
C PRO A 73 -17.32 11.11 -7.58
N CYS A 74 -17.24 10.07 -6.76
CA CYS A 74 -16.09 9.18 -6.64
C CYS A 74 -16.44 7.73 -6.97
N GLN A 75 -15.51 7.03 -7.62
CA GLN A 75 -15.50 5.57 -7.73
C GLN A 75 -14.38 5.02 -6.86
N ILE A 76 -14.74 4.19 -5.89
CA ILE A 76 -13.81 3.63 -4.91
C ILE A 76 -13.78 2.10 -5.03
N LEU A 77 -12.57 1.54 -5.05
CA LEU A 77 -12.34 0.11 -4.86
C LEU A 77 -11.97 -0.13 -3.40
N GLY A 78 -12.90 -0.64 -2.61
CA GLY A 78 -12.59 -1.21 -1.31
C GLY A 78 -12.19 -2.68 -1.41
N VAL A 79 -11.17 -3.04 -0.63
CA VAL A 79 -10.61 -4.39 -0.54
C VAL A 79 -10.78 -4.87 0.89
N ARG A 80 -11.55 -5.95 1.05
CA ARG A 80 -11.82 -6.55 2.36
C ARG A 80 -10.70 -7.54 2.74
N PRO A 81 -10.26 -7.57 4.01
CA PRO A 81 -9.19 -8.46 4.44
C PRO A 81 -9.53 -9.95 4.23
N ASP A 82 -10.79 -10.33 4.47
CA ASP A 82 -11.23 -11.72 4.32
C ASP A 82 -11.12 -12.22 2.87
N GLY A 83 -11.41 -11.34 1.91
CA GLY A 83 -11.24 -11.62 0.49
C GLY A 83 -9.77 -11.81 0.11
N VAL A 84 -8.87 -10.98 0.67
CA VAL A 84 -7.42 -11.10 0.44
C VAL A 84 -6.89 -12.40 1.02
N ILE A 85 -7.29 -12.77 2.25
CA ILE A 85 -6.90 -14.04 2.87
C ILE A 85 -7.33 -15.24 2.02
N LYS A 86 -8.57 -15.26 1.54
CA LYS A 86 -9.09 -16.31 0.64
C LYS A 86 -8.36 -16.36 -0.70
N ALA A 87 -7.89 -15.23 -1.22
CA ALA A 87 -7.11 -15.19 -2.46
C ALA A 87 -5.68 -15.72 -2.23
N MET A 88 -5.04 -15.29 -1.14
CA MET A 88 -3.70 -15.72 -0.77
C MET A 88 -3.59 -17.23 -0.53
N SER A 89 -4.62 -17.84 0.08
CA SER A 89 -4.64 -19.28 0.35
C SER A 89 -4.60 -20.14 -0.92
N LYS A 90 -4.93 -19.57 -2.08
CA LYS A 90 -4.89 -20.26 -3.38
C LYS A 90 -3.53 -20.20 -4.07
N HIS A 91 -2.62 -19.32 -3.62
CA HIS A 91 -1.36 -19.04 -4.29
C HIS A 91 -0.20 -18.94 -3.29
N ARG A 92 0.53 -20.04 -3.07
CA ARG A 92 1.59 -20.14 -2.06
C ARG A 92 2.61 -18.99 -2.11
N VAL A 93 3.09 -18.63 -3.30
CA VAL A 93 4.10 -17.56 -3.46
C VAL A 93 3.52 -16.18 -3.14
N ILE A 94 2.31 -15.88 -3.65
CA ILE A 94 1.63 -14.62 -3.36
C ILE A 94 1.31 -14.52 -1.86
N GLY A 95 0.80 -15.58 -1.26
CA GLY A 95 0.55 -15.63 0.18
C GLY A 95 1.81 -15.41 1.02
N ALA A 96 2.96 -15.95 0.60
CA ALA A 96 4.24 -15.71 1.28
C ALA A 96 4.68 -14.24 1.19
N ILE A 97 4.60 -13.64 -0.01
CA ILE A 97 4.94 -12.23 -0.22
C ILE A 97 4.03 -11.31 0.59
N THR A 98 2.71 -11.50 0.49
CA THR A 98 1.74 -10.65 1.18
C THR A 98 1.84 -10.79 2.69
N ARG A 99 2.09 -11.99 3.22
CA ARG A 99 2.33 -12.19 4.65
C ARG A 99 3.53 -11.39 5.14
N GLU A 100 4.64 -11.40 4.40
CA GLU A 100 5.86 -10.68 4.79
C GLU A 100 5.68 -9.17 4.66
N TYR A 101 4.99 -8.74 3.60
CA TYR A 101 4.54 -7.36 3.46
C TYR A 101 3.78 -6.89 4.71
N TYR A 102 2.77 -7.65 5.15
CA TYR A 102 1.99 -7.31 6.34
C TYR A 102 2.79 -7.34 7.65
N ILE A 103 3.72 -8.27 7.82
CA ILE A 103 4.60 -8.30 9.00
C ILE A 103 5.40 -6.99 9.10
N HIS A 104 6.03 -6.57 8.00
CA HIS A 104 6.81 -5.34 7.97
C HIS A 104 5.94 -4.09 8.09
N PHE A 105 4.81 -4.05 7.38
CA PHE A 105 3.85 -2.95 7.45
C PHE A 105 3.34 -2.76 8.89
N HIS A 106 2.90 -3.84 9.54
CA HIS A 106 2.45 -3.81 10.93
C HIS A 106 3.56 -3.32 11.86
N LYS A 107 4.77 -3.88 11.76
CA LYS A 107 5.91 -3.49 12.60
C LYS A 107 6.18 -1.99 12.50
N ARG A 108 6.15 -1.43 11.28
CA ARG A 108 6.40 0.01 11.04
C ARG A 108 5.26 0.89 11.52
N THR A 109 4.02 0.47 11.28
CA THR A 109 2.82 1.16 11.78
C THR A 109 2.85 1.27 13.31
N THR A 110 3.13 0.18 14.03
CA THR A 110 3.19 0.19 15.50
C THR A 110 4.39 0.93 16.08
N ALA A 111 5.45 1.12 15.29
CA ALA A 111 6.66 1.83 15.72
C ALA A 111 6.62 3.32 15.38
N ALA A 112 5.66 3.76 14.56
CA ALA A 112 5.53 5.14 14.13
C ALA A 112 4.95 6.00 15.27
N MET A 113 5.82 6.78 15.89
CA MET A 113 5.46 7.75 16.92
C MET A 113 6.49 8.89 17.00
N PRO A 114 6.07 10.11 17.41
CA PRO A 114 7.00 11.21 17.67
C PRO A 114 8.00 10.87 18.80
N PRO A 115 9.23 11.44 18.76
CA PRO A 115 9.73 12.39 17.76
C PRO A 115 10.32 11.73 16.50
N LYS A 116 10.37 10.39 16.44
CA LYS A 116 11.09 9.66 15.38
C LYS A 116 10.30 9.57 14.08
N ALA A 117 8.96 9.61 14.16
CA ALA A 117 8.05 9.58 13.04
C ALA A 117 6.78 10.38 13.37
N SER A 118 5.99 10.74 12.37
CA SER A 118 4.60 11.17 12.62
C SER A 118 3.76 9.98 13.12
N TRP A 119 2.66 10.28 13.80
CA TRP A 119 1.64 9.28 14.07
C TRP A 119 1.02 8.78 12.76
N PRO A 120 0.74 7.47 12.62
CA PRO A 120 0.02 6.92 11.48
C PRO A 120 -1.35 7.57 11.26
N THR A 121 -1.79 7.63 10.01
CA THR A 121 -3.12 8.12 9.61
C THR A 121 -3.78 7.14 8.66
N ASP A 122 -5.06 7.36 8.34
CA ASP A 122 -5.74 6.60 7.29
C ASP A 122 -5.17 6.84 5.89
N VAL A 123 -4.42 7.93 5.67
CA VAL A 123 -3.88 8.29 4.35
C VAL A 123 -2.42 7.86 4.19
N GLU A 124 -1.62 8.11 5.21
CA GLU A 124 -0.18 7.91 5.18
C GLU A 124 0.31 7.27 6.48
N ILE A 125 1.21 6.30 6.33
CA ILE A 125 1.96 5.70 7.43
C ILE A 125 3.44 5.87 7.14
N PRO A 126 4.23 6.39 8.09
CA PRO A 126 5.65 6.59 7.87
C PRO A 126 6.38 5.30 7.53
N PHE A 127 7.27 5.41 6.53
CA PHE A 127 8.17 4.34 6.11
C PHE A 127 7.45 3.08 5.60
N THR A 128 6.22 3.15 5.11
CA THR A 128 5.51 1.96 4.56
C THR A 128 5.42 1.95 3.03
N ASP A 129 6.27 2.71 2.34
CA ASP A 129 6.34 2.63 0.89
C ASP A 129 6.71 1.21 0.43
N TYR A 130 6.16 0.79 -0.71
CA TYR A 130 6.31 -0.57 -1.20
C TYR A 130 7.77 -0.99 -1.35
N ALA A 131 8.63 -0.11 -1.87
CA ALA A 131 10.03 -0.43 -2.12
C ALA A 131 10.78 -0.67 -0.81
N SER A 132 10.58 0.18 0.20
CA SER A 132 11.23 0.00 1.50
C SER A 132 10.74 -1.24 2.22
N ILE A 133 9.47 -1.63 2.08
CA ILE A 133 8.97 -2.88 2.65
C ILE A 133 9.61 -4.08 1.94
N VAL A 134 9.66 -4.08 0.61
CA VAL A 134 10.28 -5.16 -0.18
C VAL A 134 11.74 -5.36 0.21
N VAL A 135 12.53 -4.29 0.34
CA VAL A 135 13.95 -4.37 0.76
C VAL A 135 14.12 -4.97 2.16
N ALA A 136 13.09 -4.89 3.02
CA ALA A 136 13.14 -5.48 4.36
C ALA A 136 12.70 -6.96 4.41
N MET A 137 12.07 -7.48 3.35
CA MET A 137 11.62 -8.88 3.29
C MET A 137 12.80 -9.86 3.25
N ARG A 138 12.52 -11.15 3.46
CA ARG A 138 13.54 -12.19 3.28
C ARG A 138 14.13 -12.20 1.85
N PRO A 139 15.45 -12.43 1.67
CA PRO A 139 16.12 -12.34 0.37
C PRO A 139 15.46 -13.17 -0.74
N GLU A 140 14.96 -14.35 -0.43
CA GLU A 140 14.33 -15.25 -1.40
C GLU A 140 13.08 -14.61 -2.02
N LEU A 141 12.29 -13.88 -1.23
CA LEU A 141 11.11 -13.20 -1.71
C LEU A 141 11.45 -11.93 -2.49
N GLN A 142 12.51 -11.21 -2.10
CA GLN A 142 13.02 -10.07 -2.87
C GLN A 142 13.42 -10.49 -4.28
N VAL A 143 14.11 -11.63 -4.40
CA VAL A 143 14.50 -12.19 -5.69
C VAL A 143 13.29 -12.59 -6.51
N ILE A 144 12.29 -13.27 -5.91
CA ILE A 144 11.06 -13.66 -6.62
C ILE A 144 10.33 -12.41 -7.18
N ILE A 145 10.18 -11.37 -6.35
CA ILE A 145 9.55 -10.10 -6.76
C ILE A 145 10.35 -9.46 -7.89
N SER A 146 11.68 -9.39 -7.75
CA SER A 146 12.58 -8.79 -8.75
C SER A 146 12.55 -9.53 -10.08
N MET A 147 12.58 -10.86 -10.05
CA MET A 147 12.47 -11.69 -11.26
C MET A 147 11.12 -11.52 -11.95
N SER A 148 10.03 -11.40 -11.19
CA SER A 148 8.71 -11.08 -11.74
C SER A 148 8.71 -9.70 -12.39
N ALA A 149 9.24 -8.68 -11.72
CA ALA A 149 9.33 -7.32 -12.27
C ALA A 149 10.14 -7.27 -13.57
N LEU A 150 11.33 -7.89 -13.59
CA LEU A 150 12.18 -7.96 -14.78
C LEU A 150 11.51 -8.71 -15.95
N LYS A 151 10.72 -9.75 -15.67
CA LYS A 151 9.93 -10.44 -16.69
C LYS A 151 8.93 -9.50 -17.36
N HIS A 152 8.22 -8.67 -16.59
CA HIS A 152 7.24 -7.73 -17.13
C HIS A 152 7.89 -6.55 -17.88
N LEU A 153 9.06 -6.09 -17.44
CA LEU A 153 9.85 -5.08 -18.15
C LEU A 153 10.38 -5.63 -19.49
N GLY A 154 10.84 -6.88 -19.53
CA GLY A 154 11.30 -7.52 -20.76
C GLY A 154 10.20 -7.73 -21.80
N LEU A 155 8.97 -8.00 -21.37
CA LEU A 155 7.80 -8.14 -22.25
C LEU A 155 7.28 -6.79 -22.76
N SER A 156 7.49 -5.70 -22.01
CA SER A 156 7.06 -4.33 -22.37
C SER A 156 8.07 -3.60 -23.26
N SER A 157 8.94 -4.32 -23.96
CA SER A 157 10.17 -3.82 -24.59
C SER A 157 9.99 -2.90 -25.82
N ARG A 158 8.76 -2.54 -26.19
CA ARG A 158 8.46 -1.50 -27.19
C ARG A 158 8.71 -0.11 -26.56
N GLY A 159 9.96 0.38 -26.61
CA GLY A 159 10.31 1.74 -26.21
C GLY A 159 11.66 1.89 -25.51
N TYR A 160 12.27 0.80 -25.04
CA TYR A 160 13.56 0.86 -24.36
C TYR A 160 14.74 0.99 -25.34
N SER A 161 15.70 1.85 -25.01
CA SER A 161 16.97 1.95 -25.72
C SER A 161 17.78 0.65 -25.58
N VAL A 162 18.73 0.43 -26.49
CA VAL A 162 19.63 -0.73 -26.47
C VAL A 162 20.35 -0.85 -25.11
N PHE A 163 20.78 0.28 -24.53
CA PHE A 163 21.45 0.31 -23.22
C PHE A 163 20.54 -0.17 -22.08
N GLN A 164 19.27 0.23 -22.07
CA GLN A 164 18.31 -0.21 -21.04
C GLN A 164 18.03 -1.71 -21.15
N ARG A 165 17.95 -2.26 -22.37
CA ARG A 165 17.78 -3.71 -22.59
C ARG A 165 18.99 -4.51 -22.11
N LEU A 166 20.20 -4.00 -22.36
CA LEU A 166 21.44 -4.61 -21.86
C LEU A 166 21.50 -4.59 -20.33
N ALA A 167 21.11 -3.49 -19.70
CA ALA A 167 21.04 -3.38 -18.25
C ALA A 167 20.05 -4.37 -17.62
N VAL A 168 18.83 -4.48 -18.16
CA VAL A 168 17.81 -5.45 -17.70
C VAL A 168 18.30 -6.90 -17.86
N THR A 169 18.97 -7.20 -18.99
CA THR A 169 19.52 -8.54 -19.25
C THR A 169 20.64 -8.89 -18.27
N ARG A 170 21.52 -7.92 -17.97
CA ARG A 170 22.59 -8.07 -16.99
C ARG A 170 22.03 -8.31 -15.59
N MET A 171 21.10 -7.47 -15.13
CA MET A 171 20.45 -7.61 -13.81
C MET A 171 19.76 -8.97 -13.66
N ARG A 172 19.07 -9.44 -14.71
CA ARG A 172 18.43 -10.76 -14.71
C ARG A 172 19.45 -11.88 -14.55
N ARG A 173 20.59 -11.80 -15.23
CA ARG A 173 21.66 -12.80 -15.13
C ARG A 173 22.29 -12.80 -13.74
N GLU A 174 22.56 -11.63 -13.17
CA GLU A 174 23.12 -11.50 -11.82
C GLU A 174 22.17 -12.10 -10.77
N LEU A 175 20.87 -11.82 -10.85
CA LEU A 175 19.87 -12.43 -9.97
C LEU A 175 19.76 -13.95 -10.14
N GLN A 176 19.82 -14.45 -11.39
CA GLN A 176 19.83 -15.89 -11.64
C GLN A 176 21.06 -16.57 -11.05
N ASN A 177 22.22 -15.93 -11.15
CA ASN A 177 23.44 -16.44 -10.51
C ASN A 177 23.31 -16.44 -8.99
N GLN A 178 22.78 -15.38 -8.37
CA GLN A 178 22.53 -15.37 -6.92
C GLN A 178 21.61 -16.51 -6.48
N VAL A 179 20.57 -16.85 -7.25
CA VAL A 179 19.71 -18.00 -6.97
C VAL A 179 20.45 -19.33 -7.11
N LEU A 180 21.29 -19.48 -8.14
CA LEU A 180 22.04 -20.70 -8.42
C LEU A 180 23.18 -20.92 -7.41
N ASP A 181 23.83 -19.83 -7.02
CA ASP A 181 24.86 -19.77 -5.99
C ASP A 181 24.27 -19.91 -4.57
N GLY A 182 22.94 -20.04 -4.48
CA GLY A 182 22.19 -20.43 -3.29
C GLY A 182 21.51 -19.28 -2.56
N LEU A 183 21.98 -18.04 -2.73
CA LEU A 183 21.83 -16.98 -1.73
C LEU A 183 22.31 -17.40 -0.32
#